data_AF-T1FNE0-F1
#
_entry.id   AF-T1FNE0-F1
#
_cell.length_a   1.000
_cell.length_b   1.000
_cell.length_c   1.000
_cell.angle_alpha   90.00
_cell.angle_beta   90.00
_cell.angle_gamma   90.00
#
_symmetry.space_group_name_H-M   'P 1'
#
loop_
_entity.id
_entity.type
_entity.pdbx_description
1 polymer ?
#
loop_
_entity_poly.entity_id
_entity_poly.type
_entity_poly.pdbx_seq_one_letter_code
_entity_poly.pdbx_strand_id
1 'polypeptide(L)'
;MAPSNDGDKTIAQLDSEAIEKFNKKLKESFDREAKMQRHHLWRGNKIVPFNIEHMPFPRQRLAEPMTAEDRFLRKQWLADQVLSPNEPRFIPELYPRNAFRRFFGKPWDVFFDVLKPIIGESRAFTGRFFVPKFAIAIGIGYGIYYHMKYNYNTWENRHGWNIYGSKPPVYNLQDSISDKEGDDFYDRGFKNRSVLRN
;
A
#
# COMPACT_ATOMS: atom_id res chain seq x y z
N MET A 1 0.88 -34.63 -23.13
CA MET A 1 -0.44 -34.81 -23.75
C MET A 1 -0.48 -36.24 -24.23
N ALA A 2 -1.16 -37.13 -23.49
CA ALA A 2 -1.16 -38.56 -23.81
C ALA A 2 -1.93 -38.79 -25.14
N PRO A 3 -1.47 -39.68 -26.03
CA PRO A 3 -2.22 -40.04 -27.23
C PRO A 3 -3.54 -40.69 -26.81
N SER A 4 -4.66 -40.20 -27.37
CA SER A 4 -5.96 -40.83 -27.16
C SER A 4 -5.95 -42.23 -27.77
N ASN A 5 -6.34 -43.23 -26.98
CA ASN A 5 -6.43 -44.63 -27.39
C ASN A 5 -7.70 -44.83 -28.24
N ASP A 6 -7.82 -44.10 -29.35
CA ASP A 6 -9.04 -44.07 -30.19
C ASP A 6 -9.18 -45.32 -31.07
N GLY A 7 -8.19 -46.22 -31.08
CA GLY A 7 -8.17 -47.44 -31.89
C GLY A 7 -9.15 -48.54 -31.43
N ASP A 8 -9.60 -48.52 -30.18
CA ASP A 8 -10.46 -49.57 -29.59
C ASP A 8 -11.96 -49.23 -29.62
N LYS A 9 -12.34 -48.04 -30.10
CA LYS A 9 -13.73 -47.58 -30.12
C LYS A 9 -14.47 -48.03 -31.38
N THR A 10 -15.69 -48.53 -31.20
CA THR A 10 -16.55 -48.86 -32.35
C THR A 10 -17.00 -47.60 -33.08
N ILE A 11 -17.26 -47.70 -34.39
CA ILE A 11 -17.66 -46.55 -35.24
C ILE A 11 -18.89 -45.84 -34.67
N ALA A 12 -19.86 -46.59 -34.14
CA ALA A 12 -21.07 -46.03 -33.52
C ALA A 12 -20.77 -45.19 -32.25
N GLN A 13 -19.75 -45.57 -31.48
CA GLN A 13 -19.30 -44.80 -30.31
C GLN A 13 -18.57 -43.52 -30.74
N LEU A 14 -17.76 -43.58 -31.79
CA LEU A 14 -17.09 -42.40 -32.33
C LEU A 14 -18.11 -41.38 -32.89
N ASP A 15 -19.17 -41.85 -33.55
CA ASP A 15 -20.22 -41.00 -34.11
C ASP A 15 -21.06 -40.33 -33.00
N SER A 16 -21.44 -41.08 -31.95
CA SER A 16 -22.16 -40.51 -30.81
C SER A 16 -21.33 -39.49 -30.03
N GLU A 17 -20.04 -39.76 -29.81
CA GLU A 17 -19.10 -38.79 -29.22
C GLU A 17 -18.95 -37.53 -30.08
N ALA A 18 -18.90 -37.67 -31.41
CA ALA A 18 -18.81 -36.55 -32.33
C ALA A 18 -20.07 -35.67 -32.29
N ILE A 19 -21.26 -36.29 -32.28
CA ILE A 19 -22.55 -35.59 -32.16
C ILE A 19 -22.64 -34.86 -30.82
N GLU A 20 -22.26 -35.50 -29.71
CA GLU A 20 -22.26 -34.87 -28.39
C GLU A 20 -21.32 -33.67 -28.33
N LYS A 21 -20.10 -33.82 -28.86
CA LYS A 21 -19.11 -32.74 -28.93
C LYS A 21 -19.60 -31.58 -29.81
N PHE A 22 -20.28 -31.87 -30.90
CA PHE A 22 -20.89 -30.87 -31.78
C PHE A 22 -22.02 -30.11 -31.06
N ASN A 23 -22.94 -30.83 -30.43
CA ASN A 23 -24.04 -30.25 -29.65
C ASN A 23 -23.53 -29.39 -28.48
N LYS A 24 -22.45 -29.85 -27.82
CA LYS A 24 -21.79 -29.08 -26.76
C LYS A 24 -21.22 -27.77 -27.30
N LYS A 25 -20.50 -27.80 -28.42
CA LYS A 25 -19.97 -26.60 -29.07
C LYS A 25 -21.08 -25.63 -29.49
N LEU A 26 -22.18 -26.15 -30.05
CA LEU A 26 -23.36 -25.33 -30.40
C LEU A 26 -23.96 -24.66 -29.17
N LYS A 27 -24.14 -25.40 -28.08
CA LYS A 27 -24.64 -24.84 -26.82
C LYS A 27 -23.72 -23.74 -26.30
N GLU A 28 -22.41 -23.97 -26.31
CA GLU A 28 -21.40 -22.97 -25.92
C GLU A 28 -21.46 -21.69 -26.79
N SER A 29 -21.67 -21.80 -28.10
CA SER A 29 -21.82 -20.64 -28.97
C SER A 29 -23.09 -19.85 -28.68
N PHE A 30 -24.23 -20.54 -28.51
CA PHE A 30 -25.50 -19.89 -28.15
C PHE A 30 -25.43 -19.22 -26.77
N ASP A 31 -24.82 -19.88 -25.78
CA ASP A 31 -24.63 -19.31 -24.44
C ASP A 31 -23.74 -18.06 -24.48
N ARG A 32 -22.71 -18.04 -25.34
CA ARG A 32 -21.84 -16.88 -25.55
C ARG A 32 -22.61 -15.71 -26.17
N GLU A 33 -23.40 -15.98 -27.21
CA GLU A 33 -24.24 -14.97 -27.86
C GLU A 33 -25.30 -14.42 -26.90
N ALA A 34 -25.97 -15.28 -26.13
CA ALA A 34 -26.95 -14.88 -25.14
C ALA A 34 -26.32 -14.01 -24.03
N LYS A 35 -25.10 -14.33 -23.57
CA LYS A 35 -24.35 -13.49 -22.63
C LYS A 35 -24.01 -12.12 -23.22
N MET A 36 -23.57 -12.08 -24.48
CA MET A 36 -23.31 -10.82 -25.19
C MET A 36 -24.58 -9.98 -25.29
N GLN A 37 -25.69 -10.58 -25.74
CA GLN A 37 -26.99 -9.91 -25.83
C GLN A 37 -27.50 -9.40 -24.47
N ARG A 38 -27.37 -10.19 -23.40
CA ARG A 38 -27.72 -9.74 -22.04
C ARG A 38 -26.89 -8.54 -21.61
N HIS A 39 -25.59 -8.55 -21.88
CA HIS A 39 -24.73 -7.41 -21.61
C HIS A 39 -25.12 -6.17 -22.44
N HIS A 40 -25.64 -6.33 -23.66
CA HIS A 40 -26.25 -5.22 -24.41
C HIS A 40 -27.55 -4.71 -23.75
N LEU A 41 -28.46 -5.61 -23.35
CA LEU A 41 -29.73 -5.24 -22.72
C LEU A 41 -29.56 -4.52 -21.38
N TRP A 42 -28.64 -4.98 -20.53
CA TRP A 42 -28.41 -4.40 -19.19
C TRP A 42 -27.73 -3.02 -19.21
N ARG A 43 -27.15 -2.61 -20.34
CA ARG A 43 -26.52 -1.29 -20.46
C ARG A 43 -27.49 -0.12 -20.61
N GLY A 44 -28.76 -0.38 -20.92
CA GLY A 44 -29.79 0.66 -21.08
C GLY A 44 -29.61 1.60 -22.29
N ASN A 45 -28.44 1.60 -22.94
CA ASN A 45 -28.13 2.38 -24.13
C ASN A 45 -28.21 1.49 -25.38
N LYS A 46 -28.89 1.97 -26.43
CA LYS A 46 -29.08 1.24 -27.71
C LYS A 46 -27.81 1.15 -28.56
N ILE A 47 -26.79 1.96 -28.23
CA ILE A 47 -25.54 2.04 -29.00
C ILE A 47 -24.59 0.92 -28.55
N VAL A 48 -24.01 0.21 -29.52
CA VAL A 48 -22.94 -0.77 -29.27
C VAL A 48 -21.75 -0.09 -28.58
N PRO A 49 -21.03 -0.79 -27.69
CA PRO A 49 -19.81 -0.25 -27.11
C PRO A 49 -18.82 0.04 -28.23
N PHE A 50 -18.41 1.28 -28.34
CA PHE A 50 -17.31 1.69 -29.21
C PHE A 50 -16.24 2.33 -28.35
N ASN A 51 -14.99 2.26 -28.82
CA ASN A 51 -13.92 2.97 -28.17
C ASN A 51 -14.13 4.47 -28.41
N ILE A 52 -14.23 5.26 -27.34
CA ILE A 52 -14.34 6.73 -27.43
C ILE A 52 -13.08 7.29 -28.10
N GLU A 53 -11.95 6.59 -27.97
CA GLU A 53 -10.73 6.86 -28.73
C GLU A 53 -10.77 6.23 -30.12
N HIS A 54 -10.89 7.07 -31.14
CA HIS A 54 -10.88 6.63 -32.55
C HIS A 54 -9.54 6.00 -32.99
N MET A 55 -8.41 6.50 -32.48
CA MET A 55 -7.07 5.99 -32.80
C MET A 55 -6.21 5.84 -31.53
N PRO A 56 -6.35 4.73 -30.79
CA PRO A 56 -5.64 4.53 -29.54
C PRO A 56 -4.12 4.43 -29.76
N PHE A 57 -3.70 3.87 -30.89
CA PHE A 57 -2.28 3.63 -31.16
C PHE A 57 -1.59 4.82 -31.83
N PRO A 58 -0.40 5.25 -31.34
CA PRO A 58 0.37 6.33 -31.94
C PRO A 58 0.78 6.07 -33.40
N ARG A 59 1.03 4.80 -33.76
CA ARG A 59 1.44 4.42 -35.13
C ARG A 59 0.34 4.67 -36.15
N GLN A 60 -0.91 4.38 -35.81
CA GLN A 60 -2.07 4.63 -36.69
C GLN A 60 -2.22 6.12 -36.98
N ARG A 61 -1.98 6.99 -35.98
CA ARG A 61 -1.99 8.45 -36.13
C ARG A 61 -0.88 9.01 -37.03
N LEU A 62 0.22 8.28 -37.20
CA LEU A 62 1.39 8.72 -37.95
C LEU A 62 1.47 8.09 -39.35
N ALA A 63 0.91 6.88 -39.53
CA ALA A 63 0.99 6.13 -40.77
C ALA A 63 -0.02 6.60 -41.82
N GLU A 64 -1.21 7.05 -41.40
CA GLU A 64 -2.28 7.48 -42.30
C GLU A 64 -2.66 8.94 -42.04
N PRO A 65 -2.90 9.75 -43.10
CA PRO A 65 -3.42 11.10 -42.93
C PRO A 65 -4.84 11.05 -42.34
N MET A 66 -5.05 11.83 -41.28
CA MET A 66 -6.29 11.83 -40.51
C MET A 66 -7.50 12.24 -41.38
N THR A 67 -8.49 11.36 -41.52
CA THR A 67 -9.68 11.65 -42.33
C THR A 67 -10.54 12.75 -41.69
N ALA A 68 -11.54 13.26 -42.42
CA ALA A 68 -12.48 14.23 -41.84
C ALA A 68 -13.32 13.62 -40.70
N GLU A 69 -13.69 12.35 -40.82
CA GLU A 69 -14.45 11.61 -39.81
C GLU A 69 -13.61 11.38 -38.55
N ASP A 70 -12.35 10.99 -38.72
CA ASP A 70 -11.39 10.81 -37.64
C ASP A 70 -11.22 12.10 -36.82
N ARG A 71 -11.15 13.25 -37.51
CA ARG A 71 -11.03 14.57 -36.88
C ARG A 71 -12.27 14.94 -36.07
N PHE A 72 -13.46 14.60 -36.56
CA PHE A 72 -14.71 14.79 -35.83
C PHE A 72 -14.73 13.96 -34.54
N LEU A 73 -14.39 12.68 -34.62
CA LEU A 73 -14.34 11.80 -33.45
C LEU A 73 -13.27 12.23 -32.45
N ARG A 74 -12.11 12.70 -32.92
CA ARG A 74 -11.08 13.26 -32.04
C ARG A 74 -11.56 14.53 -31.34
N LYS A 75 -12.31 15.40 -32.03
CA LYS A 75 -12.91 16.59 -31.44
C LYS A 75 -13.91 16.21 -30.34
N GLN A 76 -14.73 15.19 -30.57
CA GLN A 76 -15.64 14.66 -29.56
C GLN A 76 -14.88 14.11 -28.36
N TRP A 77 -13.87 13.26 -28.56
CA TRP A 77 -13.04 12.72 -27.47
C TRP A 77 -12.40 13.84 -26.64
N LEU A 78 -11.87 14.89 -27.29
CA LEU A 78 -11.29 16.04 -26.60
C LEU A 78 -12.33 16.81 -25.77
N ALA A 79 -13.57 16.92 -26.26
CA ALA A 79 -14.66 17.51 -25.51
C ALA A 79 -15.03 16.66 -24.29
N ASP A 80 -15.02 15.33 -24.42
CA ASP A 80 -15.33 14.39 -23.33
C ASP A 80 -14.24 14.38 -22.23
N GLN A 81 -13.01 14.82 -22.52
CA GLN A 81 -11.96 15.01 -21.51
C GLN A 81 -12.17 16.26 -20.64
N VAL A 82 -13.09 17.16 -21.02
CA VAL A 82 -13.40 18.35 -20.22
C VAL A 82 -14.22 17.93 -19.01
N LEU A 83 -13.62 17.99 -17.83
CA LEU A 83 -14.31 17.73 -16.58
C LEU A 83 -15.43 18.75 -16.35
N SER A 84 -16.45 18.34 -15.62
CA SER A 84 -17.52 19.26 -15.24
C SER A 84 -16.99 20.33 -14.29
N PRO A 85 -17.57 21.55 -14.26
CA PRO A 85 -17.16 22.61 -13.33
C PRO A 85 -17.27 22.21 -11.85
N ASN A 86 -18.06 21.17 -11.55
CA ASN A 86 -18.26 20.64 -10.19
C ASN A 86 -17.20 19.61 -9.78
N GLU A 87 -16.30 19.23 -10.69
CA GLU A 87 -15.20 18.31 -10.43
C GLU A 87 -13.89 19.11 -10.32
N PRO A 88 -12.99 18.74 -9.38
CA PRO A 88 -13.02 17.56 -8.52
C PRO A 88 -13.84 17.74 -7.24
N ARG A 89 -14.74 16.79 -6.95
CA ARG A 89 -15.55 16.81 -5.72
C ARG A 89 -14.93 15.92 -4.64
N PHE A 90 -14.49 16.51 -3.54
CA PHE A 90 -14.06 15.73 -2.38
C PHE A 90 -15.27 15.22 -1.62
N ILE A 91 -15.49 13.91 -1.62
CA ILE A 91 -16.56 13.25 -0.88
C ILE A 91 -15.93 12.57 0.35
N PRO A 92 -16.13 13.07 1.58
CA PRO A 92 -15.52 12.50 2.78
C PRO A 92 -15.89 11.03 3.03
N GLU A 93 -17.06 10.60 2.53
CA GLU A 93 -17.59 9.25 2.68
C GLU A 93 -16.80 8.21 1.89
N LEU A 94 -16.18 8.59 0.76
CA LEU A 94 -15.31 7.70 -0.03
C LEU A 94 -13.97 7.43 0.67
N TYR A 95 -13.58 8.27 1.64
CA TYR A 95 -12.30 8.17 2.36
C TYR A 95 -12.53 8.17 3.87
N PRO A 96 -13.19 7.14 4.43
CA PRO A 96 -13.50 7.09 5.84
C PRO A 96 -12.21 7.08 6.68
N ARG A 97 -12.03 8.11 7.52
CA ARG A 97 -10.97 8.16 8.53
C ARG A 97 -11.48 7.64 9.87
N ASN A 98 -10.73 6.74 10.51
CA ASN A 98 -10.97 6.27 11.89
C ASN A 98 -11.05 7.44 12.89
N ALA A 99 -11.86 7.32 13.94
CA ALA A 99 -12.06 8.38 14.94
C ALA A 99 -10.75 8.88 15.57
N PHE A 100 -9.84 7.98 15.94
CA PHE A 100 -8.51 8.33 16.44
C PHE A 100 -7.70 9.14 15.42
N ARG A 101 -7.74 8.75 14.14
CA ARG A 101 -7.03 9.49 13.09
C ARG A 101 -7.63 10.87 12.86
N ARG A 102 -8.94 11.04 13.05
CA ARG A 102 -9.58 12.35 13.01
C ARG A 102 -9.14 13.21 14.19
N PHE A 103 -9.21 12.69 15.41
CA PHE A 103 -8.87 13.45 16.61
C PHE A 103 -7.41 13.87 16.64
N PHE A 104 -6.48 12.92 16.47
CA PHE A 104 -5.05 13.22 16.48
C PHE A 104 -4.56 13.92 15.20
N GLY A 105 -5.27 13.75 14.08
CA GLY A 105 -4.92 14.39 12.81
C GLY A 105 -5.38 15.85 12.70
N LYS A 106 -6.54 16.20 13.28
CA LYS A 106 -7.15 17.53 13.17
C LYS A 106 -6.22 18.70 13.54
N PRO A 107 -5.48 18.70 14.66
CA PRO A 107 -4.62 19.84 14.99
C PRO A 107 -3.54 20.08 13.94
N TRP A 108 -2.99 18.99 13.37
CA TRP A 108 -2.00 19.08 12.31
C TRP A 108 -2.61 19.50 10.97
N ASP A 109 -3.83 19.05 10.65
CA ASP A 109 -4.56 19.51 9.46
C ASP A 109 -4.72 21.05 9.52
N VAL A 110 -5.24 21.58 10.64
CA VAL A 110 -5.42 23.03 10.84
C VAL A 110 -4.09 23.80 10.74
N PHE A 111 -3.03 23.30 11.37
CA PHE A 111 -1.72 23.94 11.35
C PHE A 111 -1.16 24.06 9.92
N PHE A 112 -1.21 22.96 9.16
CA PHE A 112 -0.68 22.94 7.79
C PHE A 112 -1.58 23.65 6.78
N ASP A 113 -2.89 23.71 7.01
CA ASP A 113 -3.81 24.50 6.18
C ASP A 113 -3.51 26.00 6.31
N VAL A 114 -3.19 26.48 7.52
CA VAL A 114 -2.75 27.88 7.75
C VAL A 114 -1.39 28.18 7.11
N LEU A 115 -0.48 27.20 7.09
CA LEU A 115 0.86 27.33 6.48
C LEU A 115 0.85 27.15 4.95
N LYS A 116 -0.18 26.50 4.40
CA LYS A 116 -0.33 26.22 2.96
C LYS A 116 -0.12 27.44 2.06
N PRO A 117 -0.71 28.64 2.32
CA PRO A 117 -0.49 29.81 1.46
C PRO A 117 0.94 30.35 1.49
N ILE A 118 1.71 30.09 2.56
CA ILE A 118 3.07 30.64 2.73
C ILE A 118 4.10 29.73 2.07
N ILE A 119 3.99 28.42 2.30
CA ILE A 119 5.03 27.44 1.92
C ILE A 119 4.66 26.72 0.61
N GLY A 120 3.39 26.75 0.21
CA GLY A 120 2.86 26.07 -0.96
C GLY A 120 2.36 24.65 -0.67
N GLU A 121 1.51 24.14 -1.55
CA GLU A 121 0.75 22.91 -1.34
C GLU A 121 1.63 21.65 -1.18
N SER A 122 2.62 21.47 -2.05
CA SER A 122 3.48 20.27 -2.01
C SER A 122 4.31 20.18 -0.73
N ARG A 123 4.80 21.33 -0.25
CA ARG A 123 5.60 21.41 0.98
C ARG A 123 4.73 21.27 2.23
N ALA A 124 3.55 21.89 2.24
CA ALA A 124 2.59 21.72 3.32
C ALA A 124 2.15 20.25 3.47
N PHE A 125 1.91 19.55 2.35
CA PHE A 125 1.59 18.13 2.35
C PHE A 125 2.73 17.27 2.92
N THR A 126 3.97 17.52 2.46
CA THR A 126 5.16 16.82 2.97
C THR A 126 5.35 17.07 4.47
N GLY A 127 5.24 18.33 4.90
CA GLY A 127 5.33 18.72 6.30
C GLY A 127 4.27 18.03 7.16
N ARG A 128 3.02 17.99 6.69
CA ARG A 128 1.89 17.34 7.36
C ARG A 128 2.12 15.85 7.61
N PHE A 129 2.87 15.17 6.75
CA PHE A 129 3.18 13.76 6.89
C PHE A 129 4.31 13.50 7.90
N PHE A 130 5.36 14.32 7.88
CA PHE A 130 6.59 14.08 8.66
C PHE A 130 6.57 14.70 10.05
N VAL A 131 6.09 15.95 10.19
CA VAL A 131 6.17 16.70 11.46
C VAL A 131 5.49 15.96 12.63
N PRO A 132 4.27 15.41 12.49
CA PRO A 132 3.64 14.69 13.61
C PRO A 132 4.43 13.45 14.03
N LYS A 133 5.06 12.75 13.08
CA LYS A 133 5.84 11.55 13.34
C LYS A 133 7.12 11.88 14.10
N PHE A 134 7.82 12.92 13.68
CA PHE A 134 9.01 13.39 14.39
C PHE A 134 8.66 13.92 15.78
N ALA A 135 7.56 14.67 15.93
CA ALA A 135 7.10 15.14 17.24
C ALA A 135 6.84 13.98 18.21
N ILE A 136 6.14 12.94 17.76
CA ILE A 136 5.90 11.73 18.55
C ILE A 136 7.21 10.98 18.85
N ALA A 137 8.08 10.79 17.84
CA ALA A 137 9.36 10.09 18.03
C ALA A 137 10.25 10.80 19.04
N ILE A 138 10.31 12.13 18.99
CA ILE A 138 11.05 12.97 19.95
C ILE A 138 10.43 12.83 21.35
N GLY A 139 9.10 12.94 21.46
CA GLY A 139 8.40 12.79 22.74
C GLY A 139 8.62 11.42 23.40
N ILE A 140 8.52 10.34 22.61
CA ILE A 140 8.80 8.98 23.08
C ILE A 140 10.28 8.84 23.46
N GLY A 141 11.19 9.36 22.64
CA GLY A 141 12.63 9.31 22.91
C GLY A 141 13.00 9.98 24.22
N TYR A 142 12.50 11.19 24.48
CA TYR A 142 12.71 11.87 25.75
C TYR A 142 12.02 11.15 26.92
N GLY A 143 10.82 10.60 26.72
CA GLY A 143 10.11 9.83 27.73
C GLY A 143 10.90 8.58 28.16
N ILE A 144 11.41 7.83 27.18
CA ILE A 144 12.26 6.66 27.41
C ILE A 144 13.56 7.08 28.11
N TYR A 145 14.24 8.11 27.61
CA TYR A 145 15.48 8.61 28.21
C TYR A 145 15.28 9.03 29.67
N TYR A 146 14.24 9.82 29.94
CA TYR A 146 13.92 10.28 31.30
C TYR A 146 13.58 9.10 32.20
N HIS A 147 12.78 8.16 31.72
CA HIS A 147 12.45 6.95 32.46
C HIS A 147 13.70 6.13 32.79
N MET A 148 14.58 5.88 31.82
CA MET A 148 15.84 5.17 32.02
C MET A 148 16.78 5.88 33.00
N LYS A 149 16.84 7.22 32.94
CA LYS A 149 17.74 8.02 33.77
C LYS A 149 17.35 8.00 35.26
N TYR A 150 16.06 8.10 35.55
CA TYR A 150 15.58 8.27 36.93
C TYR A 150 14.93 7.02 37.53
N ASN A 151 14.53 6.04 36.71
CA ASN A 151 13.92 4.78 37.14
C ASN A 151 14.80 3.60 36.69
N TYR A 152 16.09 3.66 37.00
CA TYR A 152 17.01 2.55 36.75
C TYR A 152 16.91 1.50 37.86
N ASN A 153 17.01 0.22 37.48
CA ASN A 153 16.93 -0.88 38.43
C ASN A 153 18.20 -0.91 39.28
N THR A 154 18.05 -0.73 40.60
CA THR A 154 19.14 -0.79 41.57
C THR A 154 18.96 -1.99 42.48
N TRP A 155 19.98 -2.30 43.28
CA TRP A 155 19.86 -3.31 44.33
C TRP A 155 18.81 -2.93 45.39
N GLU A 156 18.56 -1.63 45.62
CA GLU A 156 17.53 -1.14 46.55
C GLU A 156 16.13 -1.11 45.91
N ASN A 157 16.05 -0.71 44.62
CA ASN A 157 14.78 -0.60 43.90
C ASN A 157 14.66 -1.64 42.79
N ARG A 158 13.73 -2.58 42.99
CA ARG A 158 13.45 -3.67 42.03
C ARG A 158 12.70 -3.23 40.77
N HIS A 159 12.16 -2.02 40.77
CA HIS A 159 11.40 -1.43 39.66
C HIS A 159 12.33 -0.83 38.61
N GLY A 160 11.84 -0.68 37.38
CA GLY A 160 12.59 -0.05 36.30
C GLY A 160 13.36 -1.03 35.41
N TRP A 161 13.98 -0.49 34.37
CA TRP A 161 14.68 -1.29 33.38
C TRP A 161 16.06 -1.71 33.88
N ASN A 162 16.38 -2.98 33.66
CA ASN A 162 17.67 -3.54 33.98
C ASN A 162 18.50 -3.63 32.69
N ILE A 163 19.52 -2.79 32.59
CA ILE A 163 20.34 -2.64 31.37
C ILE A 163 21.71 -3.23 31.66
N TYR A 164 22.08 -4.26 30.89
CA TYR A 164 23.42 -4.84 30.93
C TYR A 164 24.12 -4.55 29.61
N GLY A 165 25.30 -3.93 29.69
CA GLY A 165 26.20 -3.81 28.55
C GLY A 165 27.10 -5.04 28.45
N SER A 166 27.25 -5.60 27.25
CA SER A 166 28.36 -6.49 26.96
C SER A 166 29.68 -5.73 27.06
N LYS A 167 30.78 -6.44 27.33
CA LYS A 167 32.11 -5.83 27.27
C LYS A 167 32.33 -5.27 25.84
N PRO A 168 32.96 -4.10 25.69
CA PRO A 168 33.34 -3.63 24.36
C PRO A 168 34.33 -4.64 23.75
N PRO A 169 34.28 -4.85 22.42
CA PRO A 169 35.27 -5.68 21.75
C PRO A 169 36.66 -5.06 21.93
N VAL A 170 37.62 -5.88 22.37
CA VAL A 170 39.02 -5.49 22.48
C VAL A 170 39.70 -5.82 21.17
N TYR A 171 40.19 -4.78 20.48
CA TYR A 171 40.84 -4.94 19.17
C TYR A 171 42.36 -4.97 19.28
N ASN A 172 42.94 -4.27 20.25
CA ASN A 172 44.38 -4.18 20.44
C ASN A 172 44.82 -5.02 21.65
N LEU A 173 45.99 -5.65 21.54
CA LEU A 173 46.60 -6.40 22.65
C LEU A 173 47.01 -5.51 23.84
N GLN A 174 47.14 -4.19 23.64
CA GLN A 174 47.45 -3.23 24.70
C GLN A 174 46.24 -2.82 25.54
N ASP A 175 45.01 -3.01 25.06
CA ASP A 175 43.83 -2.60 25.83
C ASP A 175 43.61 -3.59 26.97
N SER A 176 43.72 -3.12 28.21
CA SER A 176 43.56 -3.97 29.39
C SER A 176 42.12 -4.48 29.47
N ILE A 177 41.94 -5.80 29.50
CA ILE A 177 40.64 -6.40 29.80
C ILE A 177 40.34 -6.08 31.26
N SER A 178 39.22 -5.41 31.53
CA SER A 178 38.72 -5.29 32.91
C SER A 178 38.36 -6.69 33.40
N ASP A 179 39.10 -7.12 34.42
CA ASP A 179 38.76 -8.29 35.23
C ASP A 179 37.41 -8.01 35.90
N LYS A 180 36.49 -8.96 35.74
CA LYS A 180 35.19 -8.93 36.39
C LYS A 180 35.19 -9.97 37.49
N GLU A 181 34.73 -9.60 38.66
CA GLU A 181 34.47 -10.54 39.74
C GLU A 181 33.19 -11.35 39.44
N GLY A 182 33.05 -12.53 40.02
CA GLY A 182 31.94 -13.44 39.70
C GLY A 182 30.55 -12.87 40.00
N ASP A 183 30.46 -11.94 40.95
CA ASP A 183 29.24 -11.25 41.37
C ASP A 183 28.93 -9.97 40.58
N ASP A 184 29.86 -9.49 39.73
CA ASP A 184 29.65 -8.30 38.89
C ASP A 184 28.51 -8.46 37.87
N PHE A 185 28.12 -9.70 37.57
CA PHE A 185 27.00 -10.00 36.67
C PHE A 185 25.66 -9.43 37.20
N TYR A 186 25.53 -9.25 38.52
CA TYR A 186 24.27 -8.83 39.13
C TYR A 186 24.44 -7.76 40.23
N ASP A 187 25.46 -6.91 40.10
CA ASP A 187 25.77 -5.89 41.11
C ASP A 187 24.64 -4.85 41.29
N ARG A 188 24.02 -4.38 40.20
CA ARG A 188 22.96 -3.35 40.22
C ARG A 188 23.34 -2.10 41.05
N GLY A 189 24.62 -1.73 41.02
CA GLY A 189 25.17 -0.61 41.79
C GLY A 189 25.35 -0.88 43.28
N PHE A 190 25.29 -2.14 43.73
CA PHE A 190 25.53 -2.53 45.11
C PHE A 190 26.95 -2.18 45.54
N LYS A 191 27.98 -2.48 44.74
CA LYS A 191 29.39 -2.15 45.02
C LYS A 191 29.64 -0.64 45.09
N ASN A 192 28.83 0.17 44.43
CA ASN A 192 28.92 1.64 44.42
C ASN A 192 28.24 2.33 45.62
N ARG A 193 27.65 1.57 46.56
CA ARG A 193 26.99 2.13 47.74
C ARG A 193 27.98 2.71 48.75
N SER A 194 27.61 3.79 49.43
CA SER A 194 28.34 4.37 50.56
C SER A 194 27.87 3.87 51.93
N VAL A 195 26.64 3.34 52.02
CA VAL A 195 25.92 3.10 53.30
C VAL A 195 26.51 1.97 54.16
N LEU A 196 27.27 1.03 53.58
CA LEU A 196 27.82 -0.14 54.29
C LEU A 196 29.35 -0.27 54.15
N ARG A 197 30.03 0.78 53.71
CA ARG A 197 31.51 0.84 53.67
C ARG A 197 31.98 1.57 54.93
N ASN A 198 32.03 0.84 56.05
CA ASN A 198 32.79 1.26 57.23
C ASN A 198 34.22 0.75 57.10
#